data_AF-W7YC05-F1
#
_entry.id   AF-W7YC05-F1
#
_cell.length_a   1.000
_cell.length_b   1.000
_cell.length_c   1.000
_cell.angle_alpha   90.00
_cell.angle_beta   90.00
_cell.angle_gamma   90.00
#
_symmetry.space_group_name_H-M   'P 1'
#
loop_
_entity.id
_entity.type
_entity.pdbx_description
1 polymer ?
#
loop_
_entity_poly.entity_id
_entity_poly.type
_entity_poly.pdbx_seq_one_letter_code
_entity_poly.pdbx_strand_id
1 'polypeptide(L)' 'MMQLKKIDSENWRFTLYESAEGNWFADFPYSPQSFIDLSILLELTDNEKANAQKNRQFLIDFSEINTKIISPEH' A
#
# COMPACT_ATOMS: atom_id res chain seq x y z
N MET A 1 -17.56 11.77 0.06
CA MET A 1 -16.88 10.51 0.42
C MET A 1 -16.19 9.99 -0.82
N MET A 2 -14.88 9.76 -0.76
CA MET A 2 -14.15 9.14 -1.85
C MET A 2 -14.52 7.66 -1.88
N GLN A 3 -15.12 7.17 -2.97
CA GLN A 3 -15.42 5.75 -3.13
C GLN A 3 -14.18 5.05 -3.67
N LEU A 4 -13.61 4.17 -2.85
CA LEU A 4 -12.46 3.34 -3.19
C LEU A 4 -12.94 1.91 -3.40
N LYS A 5 -12.66 1.37 -4.58
CA LYS A 5 -12.92 -0.03 -4.93
C LYS A 5 -11.65 -0.83 -4.69
N LYS A 6 -11.71 -1.86 -3.85
CA LYS A 6 -10.59 -2.81 -3.70
C LYS A 6 -10.36 -3.56 -5.02
N ILE A 7 -9.13 -3.52 -5.53
CA ILE A 7 -8.73 -4.17 -6.78
C ILE A 7 -7.70 -5.29 -6.60
N ASP A 8 -6.88 -5.23 -5.54
CA ASP A 8 -5.97 -6.33 -5.18
C ASP A 8 -5.70 -6.31 -3.66
N SER A 9 -5.18 -7.41 -3.14
CA SER A 9 -4.56 -7.47 -1.82
C SER A 9 -3.60 -8.62 -1.70
N GLU A 10 -2.58 -8.42 -0.89
CA GLU A 10 -1.71 -9.47 -0.39
C GLU A 10 -1.86 -9.56 1.12
N ASN A 11 -2.01 -10.78 1.61
CA ASN A 11 -2.31 -11.03 3.01
C ASN A 11 -1.22 -10.43 3.90
N TRP A 12 -1.61 -9.59 4.87
CA TRP A 12 -0.70 -8.94 5.83
C TRP A 12 0.35 -8.00 5.22
N ARG A 13 0.25 -7.65 3.94
CA ARG A 13 1.25 -6.80 3.25
C ARG A 13 0.66 -5.53 2.65
N PHE A 14 -0.41 -5.64 1.88
CA PHE A 14 -1.06 -4.47 1.31
C PHE A 14 -2.50 -4.73 0.87
N THR A 15 -3.30 -3.66 0.81
CA THR A 15 -4.54 -3.62 0.05
C THR A 15 -4.46 -2.53 -1.00
N LEU A 16 -4.79 -2.85 -2.24
CA LEU A 16 -4.79 -1.92 -3.35
C LEU A 16 -6.22 -1.53 -3.71
N TYR A 17 -6.44 -0.24 -3.86
CA TYR A 17 -7.72 0.36 -4.21
C TYR A 17 -7.62 1.20 -5.48
N GLU A 18 -8.75 1.34 -6.14
CA GLU A 18 -8.96 2.24 -7.28
C GLU A 18 -10.10 3.20 -6.95
N SER A 19 -9.89 4.49 -7.17
CA SER A 19 -10.92 5.51 -7.06
C SER A 19 -11.79 5.60 -8.32
N ALA A 20 -12.94 6.26 -8.21
CA ALA A 20 -13.80 6.56 -9.37
C ALA A 20 -13.09 7.39 -10.47
N GLU A 21 -12.03 8.11 -10.13
CA GLU A 21 -11.22 8.92 -11.05
C GLU A 21 -10.08 8.12 -11.69
N GLY A 22 -9.90 6.84 -11.30
CA GLY A 22 -8.86 5.96 -11.82
C GLY A 22 -7.51 6.08 -11.09
N ASN A 23 -7.42 6.89 -10.03
CA ASN A 23 -6.23 6.94 -9.17
C ASN A 23 -6.14 5.67 -8.34
N TRP A 24 -4.91 5.18 -8.15
CA TRP A 24 -4.64 3.95 -7.39
C TRP A 24 -4.11 4.31 -6.01
N PHE A 25 -4.62 3.64 -4.99
CA PHE A 25 -4.21 3.84 -3.60
C PHE A 25 -3.76 2.52 -3.02
N ALA A 26 -2.59 2.51 -2.39
CA ALA A 26 -2.07 1.35 -1.69
C ALA A 26 -2.09 1.60 -0.18
N ASP A 27 -2.78 0.73 0.54
CA ASP A 27 -2.85 0.71 1.99
C ASP A 27 -1.91 -0.36 2.52
N PHE A 28 -0.97 0.05 3.34
CA PHE A 28 0.03 -0.83 3.94
C PHE A 28 -0.26 -0.96 5.43
N PRO A 29 -0.79 -2.11 5.90
CA PRO A 29 -0.99 -2.33 7.31
C PRO A 29 0.36 -2.39 8.03
N TYR A 30 0.59 -1.49 8.98
CA TYR A 30 1.73 -1.56 9.89
C TYR A 30 1.39 -2.51 11.05
N SER A 31 2.25 -3.50 11.29
CA SER A 31 2.16 -4.34 12.49
C SER A 31 3.38 -4.07 13.37
N PRO A 32 3.39 -3.02 14.20
CA PRO A 32 4.31 -3.01 15.33
C PRO A 32 3.85 -4.12 16.28
N GLN A 33 4.75 -4.68 17.09
CA GLN A 33 4.39 -5.59 18.20
C GLN A 33 3.48 -4.93 19.28
N SER A 34 2.93 -3.74 19.00
CA SER A 34 2.07 -2.96 19.86
C SER A 34 0.74 -2.69 19.15
N PHE A 35 -0.33 -2.72 19.93
CA PHE A 35 -1.76 -2.75 19.54
C PHE A 35 -2.30 -1.51 18.80
N ILE A 36 -1.49 -0.81 18.00
CA ILE A 36 -1.93 0.35 17.21
C ILE A 36 -1.87 -0.01 15.73
N ASP A 37 -3.05 -0.20 15.13
CA ASP A 37 -3.24 -0.41 13.70
C ASP A 37 -2.96 0.91 12.97
N LEU A 38 -1.70 1.12 12.58
CA LEU A 38 -1.27 2.29 11.82
C LEU A 38 -1.18 1.93 10.35
N SER A 39 -2.31 1.81 9.66
CA SER A 39 -2.26 1.65 8.21
C SER A 39 -1.93 2.98 7.53
N ILE A 40 -1.07 2.94 6.51
CA ILE A 40 -0.77 4.12 5.68
C ILE A 40 -1.39 3.91 4.31
N LEU A 41 -2.30 4.82 3.95
CA LEU A 41 -2.86 4.93 2.61
C LEU A 41 -2.02 5.90 1.78
N LEU A 42 -1.39 5.40 0.73
CA LEU A 42 -0.60 6.18 -0.21
C LEU A 42 -1.29 6.22 -1.57
N GLU A 43 -1.38 7.41 -2.17
CA GLU A 43 -1.74 7.55 -3.58
C GLU A 43 -0.52 7.21 -4.44
N LEU A 44 -0.68 6.28 -5.37
CA LEU A 44 0.38 5.90 -6.31
C LEU A 44 0.47 6.93 -7.43
N THR A 45 1.69 7.38 -7.72
CA THR A 45 1.97 8.15 -8.93
C THR A 45 1.75 7.30 -10.19
N ASP A 46 1.61 7.94 -11.35
CA ASP A 46 1.43 7.25 -12.63
C ASP A 46 2.52 6.21 -12.92
N ASN A 47 3.77 6.51 -12.53
CA ASN A 47 4.90 5.59 -12.71
C ASN A 47 4.80 4.38 -11.77
N GLU A 48 4.44 4.59 -10.51
CA GLU A 48 4.25 3.51 -9.53
C GLU A 48 3.06 2.63 -9.90
N LYS A 49 1.96 3.24 -10.37
CA LYS A 49 0.80 2.54 -10.94
C LYS A 49 1.22 1.68 -12.13
N ALA A 50 1.98 2.24 -13.08
CA ALA A 50 2.46 1.48 -14.24
C ALA A 50 3.38 0.31 -13.84
N ASN A 51 4.20 0.46 -12.81
CA ASN A 51 5.05 -0.61 -12.29
C ASN A 51 4.23 -1.68 -11.56
N ALA A 52 3.27 -1.28 -10.73
CA ALA A 52 2.34 -2.18 -10.04
C ALA A 52 1.52 -3.03 -11.02
N GLN A 53 1.07 -2.44 -12.13
CA GLN A 53 0.36 -3.14 -13.20
C GLN A 53 1.22 -4.18 -13.93
N LYS A 54 2.51 -3.89 -14.12
CA LYS A 54 3.45 -4.80 -14.81
C LYS A 54 3.95 -5.91 -13.90
N ASN A 55 4.15 -5.61 -12.62
CA ASN A 55 4.79 -6.51 -11.68
C ASN A 55 4.21 -6.35 -10.26
N ARG A 56 3.39 -7.30 -9.83
CA ARG A 56 2.85 -7.36 -8.45
C ARG A 56 3.96 -7.34 -7.39
N GLN A 57 5.15 -7.86 -7.68
CA GLN A 57 6.29 -7.84 -6.75
C GLN A 57 6.71 -6.42 -6.37
N PHE A 58 6.47 -5.42 -7.24
CA PHE A 58 6.70 -4.03 -6.91
C PHE A 58 5.94 -3.60 -5.65
N LEU A 59 4.65 -3.97 -5.51
CA LEU A 59 3.84 -3.60 -4.34
C LEU A 59 4.30 -4.31 -3.06
N ILE A 60 4.84 -5.53 -3.20
CA ILE A 60 5.44 -6.28 -2.10
C ILE A 60 6.71 -5.56 -1.64
N ASP A 61 7.63 -5.26 -2.54
CA ASP A 61 8.90 -4.58 -2.21
C ASP A 61 8.63 -3.17 -1.65
N PHE A 62 7.63 -2.47 -2.21
CA PHE A 62 7.19 -1.16 -1.75
C PHE A 62 6.60 -1.22 -0.34
N SER A 63 5.84 -2.28 -0.01
CA SER A 63 5.34 -2.49 1.36
C SER A 63 6.49 -2.68 2.36
N GLU A 64 7.55 -3.39 1.98
CA GLU A 64 8.71 -3.61 2.85
C GLU A 64 9.53 -2.33 3.09
N ILE A 65 9.69 -1.48 2.07
CA ILE A 65 10.39 -0.20 2.21
C ILE A 65 9.61 0.73 3.14
N ASN A 66 8.31 0.90 2.88
CA ASN A 66 7.50 1.83 3.64
C ASN A 66 7.29 1.36 5.09
N THR A 67 7.20 0.05 5.35
CA THR A 67 7.17 -0.48 6.72
C THR A 67 8.50 -0.29 7.47
N LYS A 68 9.65 -0.36 6.79
CA LYS A 68 10.99 -0.13 7.40
C LYS A 68 11.28 1.33 7.73
N ILE A 69 10.80 2.29 6.95
CA ILE A 69 11.02 3.74 7.21
C ILE A 69 10.36 4.17 8.54
N ILE A 70 9.30 3.48 8.97
CA ILE A 70 8.51 3.82 10.16
C ILE A 70 9.02 3.09 11.43
N SER A 71 9.81 2.03 11.24
CA SER A 71 10.45 1.29 12.33
C SER A 71 11.97 1.27 12.13
N PRO A 72 12.67 2.41 12.34
CA PRO A 72 14.11 2.36 12.48
C PRO A 72 14.40 1.46 13.68
N GLU A 73 15.13 0.37 13.44
CA GLU A 73 15.59 -0.51 14.50
C GLU A 73 16.29 0.34 15.58
N HIS A 74 15.90 0.13 16.85
CA HIS A 74 16.56 0.73 18.02
C HIS A 74 17.98 0.16 18.19
#